data_AF-A0A1H8H2L1-F1
#
_entry.id   AF-A0A1H8H2L1-F1
#
_cell.length_a   1.000
_cell.length_b   1.000
_cell.length_c   1.000
_cell.angle_alpha   90.00
_cell.angle_beta   90.00
_cell.angle_gamma   90.00
#
_symmetry.space_group_name_H-M   'P 1'
#
loop_
_entity.id
_entity.type
_entity.pdbx_description
1 polymer ?
#
loop_
_entity_poly.entity_id
_entity_poly.type
_entity_poly.pdbx_seq_one_letter_code
_entity_poly.pdbx_strand_id
1 'polypeptide(L)' 'MGKYLLAHDLGTSGNKATLFSTEGQLIASCTYNYDVYYQMRA' A
#
# COMPACT_ATOMS: atom_id res chain seq x y z
N MET A 1 4.14 -0.03 23.73
CA MET A 1 4.24 -0.33 22.28
C MET A 1 5.58 0.14 21.73
N GLY A 2 6.13 -0.57 20.76
CA GLY A 2 7.38 -0.21 20.07
C GLY A 2 7.18 0.82 18.94
N LYS A 3 8.28 1.20 18.27
CA LYS A 3 8.26 2.03 17.06
C LYS A 3 8.07 1.14 15.83
N TYR A 4 7.40 1.69 14.82
CA TYR A 4 7.16 1.01 13.55
C TYR A 4 7.33 1.99 12.39
N LEU A 5 7.62 1.45 11.22
CA LEU A 5 7.67 2.18 9.96
C LEU A 5 6.41 1.82 9.16
N LEU A 6 5.63 2.82 8.78
CA LEU A 6 4.50 2.65 7.87
C LEU A 6 4.93 3.10 6.48
N ALA A 7 4.91 2.17 5.53
CA ALA A 7 5.22 2.44 4.13
C ALA A 7 3.96 2.32 3.28
N HIS A 8 3.75 3.31 2.40
CA HIS A 8 2.70 3.30 1.38
C HIS A 8 3.30 3.06 0.00
N ASP A 9 2.74 2.09 -0.72
CA ASP A 9 3.02 1.77 -2.10
C ASP A 9 1.76 2.08 -2.92
N LEU A 10 1.78 3.22 -3.62
CA LEU A 10 0.68 3.71 -4.46
C LEU A 10 0.87 3.20 -5.89
N GLY A 11 0.16 2.12 -6.21
CA GLY A 11 0.18 1.51 -7.54
C GLY A 11 -0.84 2.10 -8.50
N THR A 12 -1.00 1.50 -9.68
CA THR A 12 -2.03 1.93 -10.65
C THR A 12 -3.44 1.52 -10.25
N SER A 13 -3.59 0.46 -9.46
CA SER A 13 -4.88 -0.18 -9.16
C SER A 13 -5.24 -0.19 -7.68
N GLY A 14 -4.40 0.37 -6.82
CA GLY A 14 -4.60 0.34 -5.38
C GLY A 14 -3.46 0.96 -4.58
N ASN A 15 -3.73 1.16 -3.29
CA ASN A 15 -2.77 1.56 -2.27
C ASN A 15 -2.49 0.37 -1.36
N LYS A 16 -1.23 -0.04 -1.27
CA LYS A 16 -0.77 -1.01 -0.28
C LYS A 16 -0.07 -0.30 0.88
N ALA A 17 -0.56 -0.49 2.08
CA ALA A 17 0.10 -0.04 3.30
C ALA A 17 0.78 -1.24 3.98
N THR A 18 2.06 -1.10 4.34
CA THR A 18 2.82 -2.14 5.03
C THR A 18 3.45 -1.58 6.29
N LEU A 19 3.26 -2.28 7.41
CA LEU A 19 3.85 -1.96 8.70
C LEU A 19 5.10 -2.81 8.89
N PHE A 20 6.24 -2.17 9.11
CA PHE A 20 7.50 -2.82 9.42
C PHE A 20 7.96 -2.52 10.84
N SER A 21 8.71 -3.44 11.45
CA SER A 21 9.52 -3.15 12.63
C SER A 21 10.71 -2.26 12.26
N THR A 22 11.38 -1.70 13.26
CA THR A 22 12.60 -0.89 13.05
C THR A 22 13.79 -1.70 12.54
N GLU A 23 13.73 -3.03 12.64
CA GLU A 23 14.71 -4.00 12.15
C GLU A 23 14.35 -4.53 10.75
N GLY A 24 13.33 -3.95 10.11
CA GLY A 24 12.91 -4.28 8.75
C GLY A 24 12.01 -5.51 8.63
N GLN A 25 11.50 -6.06 9.74
CA GLN A 25 10.56 -7.19 9.68
C GLN A 25 9.17 -6.73 9.27
N LEU A 26 8.51 -7.47 8.37
CA LEU A 26 7.11 -7.21 8.01
C LEU A 26 6.20 -7.68 9.14
N ILE A 27 5.40 -6.76 9.67
CA ILE A 27 4.46 -7.01 10.78
C ILE A 27 3.05 -7.23 10.25
N ALA A 28 2.61 -6.37 9.34
CA ALA A 28 1.29 -6.45 8.74
C ALA A 28 1.26 -5.72 7.40
N SER A 29 0.29 -6.05 6.55
CA SER A 29 -0.01 -5.27 5.35
C SER A 29 -1.50 -5.30 5.05
N CYS A 30 -2.01 -4.21 4.49
CA CYS A 30 -3.32 -4.17 3.84
C CYS A 30 -3.21 -3.54 2.45
N THR A 31 -4.08 -3.98 1.55
CA THR A 31 -4.22 -3.38 0.22
C THR A 31 -5.66 -2.94 0.06
N TYR A 32 -5.83 -1.70 -0.41
CA TYR A 32 -7.13 -1.17 -0.79
C TYR A 32 -7.10 -0.82 -2.29
N ASN A 33 -7.96 -1.48 -3.06
CA ASN A 33 -8.05 -1.25 -4.50
C ASN A 33 -8.88 0.00 -4.80
N TYR A 34 -8.56 0.68 -5.89
CA TYR A 34 -9.40 1.74 -6.46
C TYR A 34 -9.60 1.51 -7.95
N ASP A 35 -10.70 2.03 -8.47
CA ASP A 35 -11.06 1.87 -9.88
C ASP A 35 -10.06 2.57 -10.80
N VAL A 36 -9.85 1.96 -11.96
CA VAL A 36 -9.07 2.52 -13.05
C VAL A 36 -10.01 2.93 -14.17
N TYR A 37 -10.00 4.20 -14.52
CA TYR A 37 -10.85 4.74 -15.57
C TYR A 37 -10.07 4.83 -16.89
N TYR A 38 -10.40 3.94 -17.83
CA TYR A 38 -9.87 4.01 -19.19
C TYR A 38 -10.78 4.90 -20.04
N GLN A 39 -10.21 5.87 -20.73
CA GLN A 39 -10.96 6.59 -21.76
C GLN A 39 -11.14 5.68 -22.97
N MET A 40 -12.38 5.34 -23.31
CA MET A 40 -12.68 4.82 -24.64
C MET A 40 -12.63 5.97 -25.64
N ARG A 41 -11.85 5.81 -26.71
CA ARG A 41 -11.94 6.67 -27.89
C ARG A 41 -13.01 6.12 -28.82
N ALA A 42 -13.86 7.00 -29.33
CA ALA A 42 -14.81 6.74 -30.40
C ALA A 42 -14.09 6.56 -31.75
#